data_AF-A2X503-F1
#
_entry.id   AF-A2X503-F1
#
_cell.length_a   1.000
_cell.length_b   1.000
_cell.length_c   1.000
_cell.angle_alpha   90.00
_cell.angle_beta   90.00
_cell.angle_gamma   90.00
#
_symmetry.space_group_name_H-M   'P 1'
#
loop_
_entity.id
_entity.type
_entity.pdbx_description
1 polymer ?
#
loop_
_entity_poly.entity_id
_entity_poly.type
_entity_poly.pdbx_seq_one_letter_code
_entity_poly.pdbx_strand_id
1 'polypeptide(L)'
;METLGAGTYIVVYRARDRRTDETVAVKWVRSRCGRDHGQPADVERDCLAACRGHPYVVQLRDVAANPSNWDMFLVKEFVGARSLRDLITGHARRRPFSEGETRALMRQLRAGVRTMHAAGIAHRDIKPRNILVGPGGALKICDFGWQPQRRRPTRDSWLARSTTTHRSSSLERASTTPRPWTCGRWARYSPDCWPSTTTSG
;
A
#
# COMPACT_ATOMS: atom_id res chain seq x y z
N MET A 1 5.80 6.66 18.02
CA MET A 1 5.85 5.78 16.82
C MET A 1 7.24 5.16 16.74
N GLU A 2 7.39 3.99 16.12
CA GLU A 2 8.70 3.38 15.86
C GLU A 2 8.96 3.35 14.35
N THR A 3 10.16 3.73 13.91
CA THR A 3 10.54 3.68 12.49
C THR A 3 10.82 2.23 12.10
N LEU A 4 10.01 1.67 11.20
CA LEU A 4 10.21 0.34 10.62
C LEU A 4 11.18 0.35 9.43
N GLY A 5 11.29 1.49 8.75
CA GLY A 5 12.22 1.70 7.65
C GLY A 5 12.23 3.14 7.18
N ALA A 6 13.39 3.62 6.77
CA ALA A 6 13.57 4.96 6.23
C ALA A 6 14.41 4.89 4.95
N GLY A 7 13.95 5.60 3.92
CA GLY A 7 14.69 5.93 2.72
C GLY A 7 14.58 7.43 2.45
N THR A 8 15.24 7.89 1.38
CA THR A 8 15.35 9.33 1.07
C THR A 8 14.00 10.05 0.99
N TYR A 9 12.97 9.38 0.47
CA TYR A 9 11.64 9.98 0.22
C TYR A 9 10.49 9.22 0.88
N ILE A 10 10.78 8.11 1.55
CA ILE A 10 9.75 7.22 2.12
C ILE A 10 10.18 6.84 3.53
N VAL A 11 9.29 7.04 4.49
CA VAL A 11 9.47 6.55 5.85
C VAL A 11 8.26 5.72 6.25
N VAL A 12 8.49 4.58 6.88
CA VAL A 12 7.45 3.69 7.37
C VAL A 12 7.51 3.66 8.89
N TYR A 13 6.38 3.97 9.52
CA TYR A 13 6.25 3.97 10.97
C TYR A 13 5.29 2.88 11.44
N ARG A 14 5.60 2.27 12.58
CA ARG A 14 4.62 1.58 13.43
C ARG A 14 3.95 2.61 14.33
N ALA A 15 2.63 2.67 14.26
CA ALA A 15 1.80 3.58 15.04
C ALA A 15 0.60 2.85 15.65
N ARG A 16 -0.05 3.49 16.61
CA ARG A 16 -1.32 3.03 17.18
C ARG A 16 -2.42 3.97 16.72
N ASP A 17 -3.48 3.42 16.16
CA ASP A 17 -4.70 4.16 15.85
C ASP A 17 -5.46 4.38 17.16
N ARG A 18 -5.54 5.62 17.65
CA ARG A 18 -6.19 5.95 18.93
C ARG A 18 -7.71 5.76 18.92
N ARG A 19 -8.33 5.62 17.74
CA ARG A 19 -9.77 5.37 17.65
C ARG A 19 -10.11 3.89 17.80
N THR A 20 -9.29 3.03 17.20
CA THR A 20 -9.53 1.57 17.22
C THR A 20 -8.62 0.82 18.18
N ASP A 21 -7.61 1.50 18.72
CA ASP A 21 -6.56 0.94 19.55
C ASP A 21 -5.65 -0.08 18.83
N GLU A 22 -5.82 -0.21 17.50
CA GLU A 22 -5.10 -1.15 16.65
C GLU A 22 -3.70 -0.62 16.27
N THR A 23 -2.74 -1.54 16.15
CA THR A 23 -1.42 -1.22 15.58
C THR A 23 -1.51 -1.14 14.06
N VAL A 24 -0.97 -0.07 13.49
CA VAL A 24 -0.96 0.21 12.04
C VAL A 24 0.44 0.52 11.53
N ALA A 25 0.65 0.31 10.23
CA ALA A 25 1.85 0.73 9.52
C ALA A 25 1.55 1.97 8.68
N VAL A 26 2.22 3.08 8.95
CA VAL A 26 2.03 4.36 8.26
C VAL A 26 3.20 4.58 7.31
N LYS A 27 2.96 4.48 6.00
CA LYS A 27 3.95 4.81 4.96
C LYS A 27 3.79 6.28 4.59
N TRP A 28 4.72 7.11 5.03
CA TRP A 28 4.87 8.50 4.61
C TRP A 28 5.68 8.55 3.32
N VAL A 29 5.09 9.11 2.27
CA VAL A 29 5.74 9.36 0.98
C VAL A 29 5.84 10.87 0.80
N ARG A 30 7.08 11.36 0.81
CA ARG A 30 7.38 12.78 0.60
C ARG A 30 7.23 13.12 -0.87
N SER A 31 6.56 14.22 -1.18
CA SER A 31 6.47 14.66 -2.57
C SER A 31 7.82 15.17 -3.06
N ARG A 32 8.19 14.83 -4.31
CA ARG A 32 9.48 15.26 -4.90
C ARG A 32 9.40 16.65 -5.51
N CYS A 33 8.25 17.05 -6.04
CA CYS A 33 8.03 18.34 -6.69
C CYS A 33 6.54 18.48 -7.11
N GLY A 34 5.79 19.40 -6.48
CA GLY A 34 4.50 19.89 -6.98
C GLY A 34 3.36 18.86 -7.19
N ARG A 35 2.23 19.36 -7.73
CA ARG A 35 1.01 18.59 -8.02
C ARG A 35 1.17 17.67 -9.23
N ASP A 36 2.02 16.66 -9.18
CA ASP A 36 1.97 15.61 -10.19
C ASP A 36 1.04 14.47 -9.73
N HIS A 37 -0.08 14.34 -10.44
CA HIS A 37 -0.96 13.17 -10.37
C HIS A 37 -0.25 11.97 -10.99
N GLY A 38 -0.22 10.84 -10.28
CA GLY A 38 0.54 9.65 -10.71
C GLY A 38 1.83 9.42 -9.93
N GLN A 39 1.96 10.06 -8.77
CA GLN A 39 3.02 9.74 -7.83
C GLN A 39 2.89 8.27 -7.35
N PRO A 40 4.00 7.63 -6.98
CA PRO A 40 4.00 6.23 -6.54
C PRO A 40 2.99 5.90 -5.43
N ALA A 41 2.70 6.86 -4.55
CA ALA A 41 1.70 6.71 -3.50
C ALA A 41 0.26 6.62 -4.02
N ASP A 42 -0.09 7.33 -5.10
CA ASP A 42 -1.41 7.22 -5.74
C ASP A 42 -1.59 5.83 -6.37
N VAL A 43 -0.58 5.36 -7.10
CA VAL A 43 -0.59 4.04 -7.73
C VAL A 43 -0.73 2.95 -6.67
N GLU A 44 0.05 3.03 -5.60
CA GLU A 44 -0.03 2.08 -4.50
C GLU A 44 -1.39 2.12 -3.79
N ARG A 45 -1.95 3.31 -3.54
CA ARG A 45 -3.32 3.47 -3.00
C ARG A 45 -4.33 2.72 -3.87
N ASP A 46 -4.31 2.97 -5.17
CA ASP A 46 -5.30 2.42 -6.10
C ASP A 46 -5.17 0.90 -6.20
N CYS A 47 -3.94 0.37 -6.23
CA CYS A 47 -3.69 -1.06 -6.24
C CYS A 47 -4.19 -1.74 -4.97
N LEU A 48 -3.91 -1.16 -3.79
CA LEU A 48 -4.37 -1.68 -2.51
C LEU A 48 -5.91 -1.61 -2.39
N ALA A 49 -6.53 -0.54 -2.88
CA ALA A 49 -7.97 -0.38 -2.88
C ALA A 49 -8.66 -1.44 -3.76
N ALA A 50 -8.10 -1.73 -4.93
CA ALA A 50 -8.60 -2.77 -5.83
C ALA A 50 -8.43 -4.20 -5.27
N CYS A 51 -7.47 -4.40 -4.36
CA CYS A 51 -7.22 -5.69 -3.71
C CYS A 51 -7.82 -5.79 -2.30
N ARG A 52 -8.72 -4.88 -1.92
CA ARG A 52 -9.32 -4.81 -0.59
C ARG A 52 -10.06 -6.10 -0.23
N GLY A 53 -9.91 -6.54 1.02
CA GLY A 53 -10.51 -7.73 1.58
C GLY A 53 -9.71 -9.02 1.35
N HIS A 54 -8.68 -9.01 0.52
CA HIS A 54 -7.93 -10.24 0.23
C HIS A 54 -6.94 -10.61 1.36
N PRO A 55 -6.96 -11.85 1.88
CA PRO A 55 -6.16 -12.23 3.05
C PRO A 55 -4.65 -12.11 2.83
N TYR A 56 -4.18 -12.37 1.61
CA TYR A 56 -2.74 -12.38 1.26
C TYR A 56 -2.23 -11.08 0.60
N VAL A 57 -3.00 -10.00 0.67
CA VAL A 57 -2.57 -8.65 0.28
C VAL A 57 -2.73 -7.74 1.49
N VAL A 58 -1.76 -6.85 1.72
CA VAL A 58 -1.86 -5.84 2.77
C VAL A 58 -3.11 -4.99 2.57
N GLN A 59 -3.82 -4.73 3.65
CA GLN A 59 -5.03 -3.92 3.65
C GLN A 59 -4.72 -2.43 3.89
N LEU A 60 -5.19 -1.58 3.00
CA LEU A 60 -5.22 -0.13 3.19
C LEU A 60 -6.39 0.24 4.12
N ARG A 61 -6.07 0.93 5.22
CA ARG A 61 -7.02 1.33 6.25
C ARG A 61 -7.47 2.78 6.09
N ASP A 62 -6.55 3.69 5.77
CA ASP A 62 -6.84 5.10 5.58
C ASP A 62 -5.78 5.76 4.67
N VAL A 63 -6.12 6.94 4.14
CA VAL A 63 -5.22 7.77 3.33
C VAL A 63 -5.36 9.22 3.76
N ALA A 64 -4.22 9.89 3.95
CA ALA A 64 -4.17 11.31 4.17
C ALA A 64 -3.16 11.95 3.21
N ALA A 65 -3.45 13.17 2.76
CA ALA A 65 -2.55 13.94 1.91
C ALA A 65 -2.43 15.36 2.46
N ASN A 66 -1.21 15.88 2.56
CA ASN A 66 -0.91 17.25 2.98
C ASN A 66 -1.09 18.24 1.81
N PRO A 67 -2.07 19.16 1.83
CA PRO A 67 -2.31 20.08 0.72
C PRO A 67 -1.19 21.11 0.55
N SER A 68 -0.38 21.36 1.59
CA SER A 68 0.67 22.39 1.57
C SER A 68 1.95 21.90 0.89
N ASN A 69 2.31 20.62 1.09
CA ASN A 69 3.55 20.04 0.55
C ASN A 69 3.34 18.79 -0.31
N TRP A 70 2.09 18.38 -0.53
CA TRP A 70 1.68 17.22 -1.33
C TRP A 70 2.15 15.86 -0.79
N ASP A 71 2.61 15.80 0.45
CA ASP A 71 2.99 14.54 1.08
C ASP A 71 1.77 13.62 1.22
N MET A 72 1.97 12.33 0.96
CA MET A 72 0.94 11.32 1.11
C MET A 72 1.29 10.35 2.23
N PHE A 73 0.26 9.90 2.91
CA PHE A 73 0.37 8.95 4.00
C PHE A 73 -0.62 7.83 3.77
N LEU A 74 -0.09 6.62 3.61
CA LEU A 74 -0.86 5.40 3.44
C LEU A 74 -0.87 4.66 4.77
N VAL A 75 -2.03 4.64 5.44
CA VAL A 75 -2.23 3.88 6.68
C VAL A 75 -2.64 2.47 6.30
N LYS A 76 -1.80 1.50 6.62
CA LYS A 76 -1.96 0.08 6.28
C LYS A 76 -2.11 -0.73 7.55
N GLU A 77 -2.68 -1.93 7.43
CA GLU A 77 -2.63 -2.89 8.52
C GLU A 77 -1.17 -3.21 8.91
N PHE A 78 -0.91 -3.35 10.20
CA PHE A 78 0.37 -3.86 10.66
C PHE A 78 0.34 -5.39 10.67
N VAL A 79 1.07 -6.01 9.75
CA VAL A 79 1.11 -7.48 9.61
C VAL A 79 2.06 -8.11 10.63
N GLY A 80 3.22 -7.48 10.84
CA GLY A 80 4.31 -7.99 11.66
C GLY A 80 5.62 -7.30 11.31
N ALA A 81 6.63 -7.47 12.16
CA ALA A 81 7.93 -6.83 11.97
C ALA A 81 8.86 -7.59 10.98
N ARG A 82 8.48 -8.79 10.55
CA ARG A 82 9.33 -9.67 9.74
C ARG A 82 8.82 -9.81 8.32
N SER A 83 9.75 -9.79 7.38
CA SER A 83 9.52 -10.15 5.99
C SER A 83 9.83 -11.64 5.73
N LEU A 84 9.41 -12.16 4.58
CA LEU A 84 9.76 -13.50 4.13
C LEU A 84 11.28 -13.62 3.95
N ARG A 85 11.99 -12.54 3.60
CA ARG A 85 13.46 -12.51 3.60
C ARG A 85 14.05 -12.82 4.98
N ASP A 86 13.46 -12.26 6.03
CA ASP A 86 13.93 -12.49 7.41
C ASP A 86 13.56 -13.89 7.90
N LEU A 87 12.44 -14.44 7.41
CA LEU A 87 12.08 -15.83 7.65
C LEU A 87 13.07 -16.77 6.95
N ILE A 88 13.39 -16.53 5.67
CA ILE A 88 14.32 -17.35 4.89
C ILE A 88 15.73 -17.30 5.50
N THR A 89 16.26 -16.10 5.74
CA THR A 89 17.61 -15.95 6.31
C THR A 89 17.71 -16.58 7.70
N GLY A 90 16.67 -16.44 8.53
CA GLY A 90 16.65 -17.02 9.86
C GLY A 90 16.49 -18.55 9.85
N HIS A 91 15.65 -19.09 8.97
CA HIS A 91 15.40 -20.53 8.87
C HIS A 91 16.57 -21.26 8.22
N ALA A 92 17.14 -20.71 7.14
CA ALA A 92 18.26 -21.29 6.41
C ALA A 92 19.51 -21.49 7.28
N ARG A 93 19.70 -20.68 8.34
CA ARG A 93 20.76 -20.88 9.34
C ARG A 93 20.59 -22.15 10.18
N ARG A 94 19.36 -22.71 10.24
CA ARG A 94 19.03 -23.93 10.98
C ARG A 94 18.86 -25.11 10.04
N ARG A 95 18.02 -24.96 9.02
CA ARG A 95 17.77 -25.95 7.96
C ARG A 95 17.10 -25.31 6.75
N PRO A 96 17.20 -25.92 5.55
CA PRO A 96 16.34 -25.56 4.43
C PRO A 96 14.86 -25.79 4.76
N PHE A 97 13.96 -25.06 4.08
CA PHE A 97 12.53 -25.37 4.14
C PHE A 97 12.28 -26.74 3.52
N SER A 98 11.40 -27.52 4.15
CA SER A 98 10.82 -28.69 3.53
C SER A 98 9.95 -28.32 2.33
N GLU A 99 9.68 -29.30 1.47
CA GLU A 99 8.78 -29.11 0.35
C GLU A 99 7.35 -28.76 0.82
N GLY A 100 6.90 -29.34 1.93
CA GLY A 100 5.59 -29.04 2.52
C GLY A 100 5.45 -27.59 2.97
N GLU A 101 6.45 -27.05 3.68
CA GLU A 101 6.49 -25.65 4.11
C GLU A 101 6.53 -24.72 2.89
N THR A 102 7.39 -25.02 1.92
CA THR A 102 7.51 -24.25 0.67
C THR A 102 6.18 -24.21 -0.08
N ARG A 103 5.52 -25.36 -0.23
CA ARG A 103 4.22 -25.48 -0.89
C ARG A 103 3.14 -24.67 -0.17
N ALA A 104 3.14 -24.66 1.17
CA ALA A 104 2.19 -23.86 1.95
C ALA A 104 2.40 -22.35 1.72
N LEU A 105 3.64 -21.87 1.74
CA LEU A 105 3.98 -20.47 1.47
C LEU A 105 3.60 -20.07 0.03
N MET A 106 3.91 -20.92 -0.95
CA MET A 106 3.63 -20.65 -2.36
C MET A 106 2.13 -20.62 -2.67
N ARG A 107 1.30 -21.42 -1.98
CA ARG A 107 -0.17 -21.36 -2.12
C ARG A 107 -0.72 -19.99 -1.71
N GLN A 108 -0.24 -19.44 -0.59
CA GLN A 108 -0.64 -18.12 -0.11
C GLN A 108 -0.21 -17.02 -1.10
N LEU A 109 1.06 -17.05 -1.52
CA LEU A 109 1.60 -16.08 -2.47
C LEU A 109 0.84 -16.11 -3.81
N ARG A 110 0.61 -17.31 -4.36
CA ARG A 110 -0.15 -17.50 -5.61
C ARG A 110 -1.56 -16.95 -5.49
N ALA A 111 -2.25 -17.19 -4.36
CA ALA A 111 -3.59 -16.67 -4.14
C ALA A 111 -3.60 -15.13 -4.12
N GLY A 112 -2.64 -14.48 -3.45
CA GLY A 112 -2.46 -13.02 -3.48
C GLY A 112 -2.25 -12.47 -4.88
N VAL A 113 -1.30 -13.06 -5.63
CA VAL A 113 -0.98 -12.65 -7.00
C VAL A 113 -2.16 -12.84 -7.95
N ARG A 114 -2.90 -13.96 -7.83
CA ARG A 114 -4.08 -14.23 -8.66
C ARG A 114 -5.12 -13.12 -8.51
N THR A 115 -5.35 -12.63 -7.29
CA THR A 115 -6.29 -11.54 -7.03
C THR A 115 -5.83 -10.22 -7.65
N MET A 116 -4.54 -9.90 -7.56
CA MET A 116 -3.97 -8.73 -8.25
C MET A 116 -4.17 -8.83 -9.77
N HIS A 117 -3.87 -9.99 -10.36
CA HIS A 117 -4.03 -10.22 -11.79
C HIS A 117 -5.50 -10.13 -12.23
N ALA A 118 -6.44 -10.63 -11.44
CA ALA A 118 -7.88 -10.51 -11.69
C ALA A 118 -8.33 -9.03 -11.69
N ALA A 119 -7.69 -8.19 -10.88
CA ALA A 119 -7.88 -6.74 -10.88
C ALA A 119 -7.09 -5.99 -11.97
N GLY A 120 -6.40 -6.70 -12.87
CA GLY A 120 -5.56 -6.11 -13.92
C GLY A 120 -4.27 -5.47 -13.42
N ILE A 121 -3.83 -5.82 -12.20
CA ILE A 121 -2.65 -5.27 -11.54
C ILE A 121 -1.51 -6.27 -11.66
N ALA A 122 -0.38 -5.84 -12.20
CA ALA A 122 0.87 -6.58 -12.12
C ALA A 122 1.77 -5.94 -11.04
N HIS A 123 2.10 -6.69 -9.98
CA HIS A 123 2.90 -6.17 -8.87
C HIS A 123 4.31 -5.72 -9.30
N ARG A 124 4.94 -6.45 -10.23
CA ARG A 124 6.27 -6.20 -10.84
C ARG A 124 7.49 -6.18 -9.90
N ASP A 125 7.30 -6.09 -8.59
CA ASP A 125 8.39 -6.15 -7.61
C ASP A 125 8.17 -7.24 -6.54
N ILE A 126 7.74 -8.43 -6.97
CA ILE A 126 7.58 -9.57 -6.06
C ILE A 126 8.97 -10.11 -5.69
N LYS A 127 9.35 -9.91 -4.43
CA LYS A 127 10.59 -10.42 -3.83
C LYS A 127 10.38 -10.66 -2.34
N PRO A 128 11.17 -11.52 -1.67
CA PRO A 128 10.95 -11.88 -0.27
C PRO A 128 10.91 -10.71 0.73
N ARG A 129 11.54 -9.58 0.41
CA ARG A 129 11.48 -8.35 1.23
C ARG A 129 10.09 -7.70 1.22
N ASN A 130 9.34 -7.84 0.13
CA ASN A 130 8.03 -7.22 -0.08
C ASN A 130 6.87 -8.17 0.30
N ILE A 131 7.19 -9.28 0.97
CA ILE A 131 6.21 -10.22 1.51
C ILE A 131 6.35 -10.18 3.03
N LEU A 132 5.32 -9.71 3.72
CA LEU A 132 5.28 -9.67 5.18
C LEU A 132 4.81 -11.01 5.74
N VAL A 133 5.32 -11.37 6.91
CA VAL A 133 4.94 -12.58 7.64
C VAL A 133 4.22 -12.17 8.91
N GLY A 134 2.93 -12.47 8.97
CA GLY A 134 2.08 -12.24 10.13
C GLY A 134 2.05 -13.41 11.10
N PRO A 135 1.22 -13.31 12.16
CA PRO A 135 0.99 -14.39 13.11
C PRO A 135 0.60 -15.69 12.39
N GLY A 136 1.08 -16.84 12.90
CA GLY A 136 0.79 -18.15 12.32
C GLY A 136 1.40 -18.38 10.92
N GLY A 137 2.33 -17.54 10.46
CA GLY A 137 2.96 -17.68 9.15
C GLY A 137 2.11 -17.20 7.97
N ALA A 138 1.09 -16.38 8.24
CA ALA A 138 0.27 -15.78 7.20
C ALA A 138 1.07 -14.78 6.36
N LEU A 139 1.17 -15.00 5.06
CA LEU A 139 1.88 -14.11 4.14
C LEU A 139 0.99 -12.98 3.65
N LYS A 140 1.52 -11.76 3.58
CA LYS A 140 0.84 -10.63 2.94
C LYS A 140 1.78 -9.90 1.99
N ILE A 141 1.37 -9.79 0.73
CA ILE A 141 2.08 -9.02 -0.28
C ILE A 141 1.91 -7.53 0.02
N CYS A 142 3.02 -6.79 0.03
CA CYS A 142 3.04 -5.35 0.24
C CYS A 142 3.95 -4.66 -0.79
N ASP A 143 3.92 -3.33 -0.80
CA ASP A 143 4.84 -2.47 -1.56
C ASP A 143 4.78 -2.70 -3.08
N PHE A 144 3.70 -2.17 -3.67
CA PHE A 144 3.50 -2.19 -5.12
C PHE A 144 4.56 -1.29 -5.76
N GLY A 145 5.38 -1.88 -6.63
CA GLY A 145 6.54 -1.20 -7.22
C GLY A 145 6.20 0.09 -7.98
N TRP A 146 7.22 0.92 -8.17
CA TRP A 146 7.20 2.24 -8.82
C TRP A 146 6.92 2.25 -10.34
N GLN A 147 6.25 1.24 -10.88
CA GLN A 147 6.06 1.19 -12.32
C GLN A 147 4.70 1.78 -12.70
N PRO A 148 4.64 2.74 -13.65
CA PRO A 148 3.39 3.27 -14.15
C PRO A 148 2.47 2.10 -14.52
N GLN A 149 1.29 2.08 -13.91
CA GLN A 149 0.20 1.26 -14.39
C GLN A 149 0.08 1.62 -15.87
N ARG A 150 0.29 0.66 -16.78
CA ARG A 150 -0.20 0.85 -18.15
C ARG A 150 -1.70 0.96 -17.96
N ARG A 151 -2.24 2.17 -17.97
CA ARG A 151 -3.67 2.38 -18.12
C ARG A 151 -4.04 1.53 -19.34
N ARG A 152 -4.83 0.48 -19.15
CA ARG A 152 -5.52 -0.10 -20.30
C ARG A 152 -6.22 1.08 -20.97
N PRO A 153 -6.11 1.27 -22.29
CA PRO A 153 -6.92 2.26 -22.96
C PRO A 153 -8.36 1.98 -22.51
N THR A 154 -9.02 2.98 -21.95
CA THR A 154 -10.45 2.85 -21.67
C THR A 154 -11.12 2.47 -22.99
N ARG A 155 -12.20 1.68 -22.96
CA ARG A 155 -13.00 1.37 -24.16
C ARG A 155 -13.36 2.65 -24.96
N ASP A 156 -13.41 3.79 -24.28
CA ASP A 156 -13.61 5.13 -24.83
C ASP A 156 -12.53 5.58 -25.83
N SER A 157 -11.31 5.04 -25.79
CA SER A 157 -10.26 5.39 -26.76
C SER A 157 -10.49 4.77 -28.14
N TRP A 158 -11.34 3.73 -28.24
CA TRP A 158 -11.74 3.12 -29.51
C TRP A 158 -12.97 3.81 -30.12
N LEU A 159 -13.80 4.47 -29.30
CA LEU A 159 -15.02 5.15 -29.74
C LEU A 159 -14.80 6.59 -30.24
N ALA A 160 -13.62 7.17 -30.03
CA ALA A 160 -13.26 8.47 -30.61
C ALA A 160 -13.09 8.47 -32.15
N ARG A 161 -13.40 7.35 -32.83
CA ARG A 161 -13.39 7.24 -34.30
C ARG A 161 -14.73 6.81 -34.91
N SER A 162 -15.83 6.78 -34.14
CA SER A 162 -17.16 6.46 -34.71
C SER A 162 -18.29 7.11 -33.90
N THR A 163 -18.83 8.18 -34.48
CA THR A 163 -20.19 8.76 -34.39
C THR A 163 -21.16 8.34 -33.27
N THR A 164 -21.68 9.37 -32.58
CA THR A 164 -23.02 9.57 -31.98
C THR A 164 -23.87 8.35 -31.54
N THR A 165 -24.20 8.26 -30.24
CA THR A 165 -25.56 8.41 -29.62
C THR A 165 -25.72 7.59 -28.32
N HIS A 166 -26.25 8.26 -27.30
CA HIS A 166 -27.13 7.81 -26.19
C HIS A 166 -26.67 7.00 -24.94
N ARG A 167 -26.92 7.68 -23.79
CA ARG A 167 -27.47 7.29 -22.47
C ARG A 167 -26.81 6.27 -21.53
N SER A 168 -26.56 6.83 -20.33
CA SER A 168 -26.86 6.35 -18.96
C SER A 168 -26.35 4.99 -18.49
N SER A 169 -25.57 5.00 -17.40
CA SER A 169 -26.07 4.64 -16.06
C SER A 169 -25.00 4.85 -15.00
N SER A 170 -25.46 5.33 -13.84
CA SER A 170 -24.69 5.68 -12.68
C SER A 170 -24.08 4.44 -12.02
N LEU A 171 -22.76 4.46 -11.84
CA LEU A 171 -22.07 3.67 -10.83
C LEU A 171 -21.42 4.65 -9.86
N GLU A 172 -22.03 4.84 -8.70
CA GLU A 172 -21.39 5.49 -7.55
C GLU A 172 -20.16 4.68 -7.17
N ARG A 173 -19.00 5.17 -7.62
CA ARG A 173 -17.71 4.74 -7.10
C ARG A 173 -17.64 5.22 -5.66
N ALA A 174 -17.50 4.28 -4.72
CA ALA A 174 -17.08 4.60 -3.36
C ALA A 174 -15.86 5.53 -3.45
N SER A 175 -16.04 6.76 -2.99
CA SER A 175 -15.06 7.83 -3.16
C SER A 175 -13.86 7.60 -2.25
N THR A 176 -12.81 6.96 -2.78
CA THR A 176 -11.48 6.91 -2.16
C THR A 176 -10.68 8.18 -2.47
N THR A 177 -11.36 9.32 -2.49
CA THR A 177 -10.70 10.61 -2.68
C THR A 177 -9.82 10.86 -1.45
N PRO A 178 -8.52 11.18 -1.63
CA PRO A 178 -7.66 11.57 -0.51
C PRO A 178 -8.34 12.68 0.26
N ARG A 179 -8.61 12.45 1.55
CA ARG A 179 -9.20 13.48 2.40
C ARG A 179 -8.13 14.52 2.74
N PRO A 180 -8.49 15.81 2.78
CA PRO A 180 -7.55 16.87 3.10
C PRO A 180 -6.93 16.64 4.48
N TRP A 181 -5.65 16.96 4.57
CA TRP A 181 -4.90 17.00 5.82
C TRP A 181 -5.60 17.90 6.83
N THR A 182 -5.87 17.37 8.02
CA THR A 182 -6.25 18.16 9.17
C THR A 182 -5.44 17.69 10.37
N CYS A 183 -4.90 18.63 11.15
CA CYS A 183 -4.12 18.36 12.36
C CYS A 183 -4.87 17.40 13.31
N GLY A 184 -6.20 17.51 13.42
CA GLY A 184 -7.05 16.63 14.22
C GLY A 184 -7.16 15.18 13.74
N ARG A 185 -7.07 14.90 12.43
CA ARG A 185 -7.07 13.52 11.92
C ARG A 185 -5.73 12.82 12.19
N TRP A 186 -4.65 13.58 12.34
CA TRP A 186 -3.31 13.09 12.69
C TRP A 186 -3.10 12.87 14.18
N ALA A 187 -3.77 13.66 15.02
CA ALA A 187 -3.86 13.38 16.45
C ALA A 187 -4.40 11.96 16.74
N ARG A 188 -5.10 11.32 15.78
CA ARG A 188 -5.52 9.91 15.82
C ARG A 188 -4.36 8.93 15.88
N TYR A 189 -3.20 9.25 15.33
CA TYR A 189 -2.05 8.34 15.27
C TYR A 189 -0.91 8.91 16.14
N SER A 190 -1.05 8.90 17.47
CA SER A 190 -0.08 9.27 18.54
C SER A 190 0.66 10.65 18.48
N PRO A 191 0.40 11.57 19.44
CA PRO A 191 0.94 12.94 19.55
C PRO A 191 2.46 13.19 19.68
N ASP A 192 3.21 12.31 20.35
CA ASP A 192 4.46 12.75 21.01
C ASP A 192 5.75 12.58 20.18
N CYS A 193 5.66 12.42 18.86
CA CYS A 193 6.78 11.85 18.10
C CYS A 193 7.01 12.41 16.69
N TRP A 194 6.44 13.57 16.32
CA TRP A 194 6.65 14.07 14.96
C TRP A 194 7.88 14.97 14.84
N PRO A 195 8.64 14.86 13.74
CA PRO A 195 9.70 15.81 13.46
C PRO A 195 9.07 17.18 13.37
N SER A 196 9.53 18.09 14.24
CA SER A 196 9.23 19.50 14.15
C SER A 196 9.43 19.91 12.70
N THR A 197 8.38 20.37 12.02
CA THR A 197 8.60 21.29 10.92
C THR A 197 9.17 22.53 11.57
N THR A 198 10.50 22.57 11.72
CA THR A 198 11.19 23.80 12.07
C THR A 198 10.95 24.72 10.89
N THR A 199 9.92 25.55 11.00
CA THR A 199 9.81 26.77 10.22
C THR A 199 10.97 27.63 10.68
N SER A 200 12.12 27.52 10.02
CA SER A 200 13.14 28.55 10.08
C SER A 200 12.51 29.80 9.47
N GLY A 201 12.18 30.75 10.36
CA GLY A 201 11.91 32.13 9.99
C GLY A 201 13.17 32.85 9.57
#